data_AF-A0A955ERN3-F1
#
_entry.id   AF-A0A955ERN3-F1
#
_cell.length_a   1.000
_cell.length_b   1.000
_cell.length_c   1.000
_cell.angle_alpha   90.00
_cell.angle_beta   90.00
_cell.angle_gamma   90.00
#
_symmetry.space_group_name_H-M   'P 1'
#
loop_
_entity.id
_entity.type
_entity.pdbx_description
1 polymer ?
#
loop_
_entity_poly.entity_id
_entity_poly.type
_entity_poly.pdbx_seq_one_letter_code
_entity_poly.pdbx_strand_id
1 'polypeptide(L)'
;MASSKAVTRQSVSLPAALARRVRAAAKARRLSQSRIIVELVELGLESQERERARYHELLDQLRSATSPAEQDRITSELSRLTFGS
;
A
#
# COMPACT_ATOMS: atom_id res chain seq x y z
N MET A 1 -13.04 29.50 -14.31
CA MET A 1 -11.89 29.56 -13.37
C MET A 1 -11.44 28.13 -13.12
N ALA A 2 -10.31 27.70 -13.69
CA ALA A 2 -9.80 26.35 -13.47
C ALA A 2 -9.42 26.21 -11.98
N SER A 3 -10.09 25.32 -11.27
CA SER A 3 -9.75 25.00 -9.88
C SER A 3 -8.36 24.37 -9.85
N SER A 4 -7.33 25.17 -9.58
CA SER A 4 -6.00 24.67 -9.24
C SER A 4 -6.17 23.65 -8.11
N LYS A 5 -5.75 22.39 -8.32
CA LYS A 5 -5.75 21.35 -7.27
C LYS A 5 -5.14 21.96 -6.01
N ALA A 6 -5.94 22.15 -4.96
CA ALA A 6 -5.47 22.77 -3.74
C ALA A 6 -4.38 21.88 -3.11
N VAL A 7 -3.17 22.43 -2.97
CA VAL A 7 -2.06 21.74 -2.30
C VAL A 7 -2.17 22.02 -0.80
N THR A 8 -2.48 20.99 -0.02
CA THR A 8 -2.52 21.10 1.45
C THR A 8 -1.17 20.69 2.03
N ARG A 9 -0.48 21.64 2.68
CA ARG A 9 0.79 21.35 3.36
C ARG A 9 0.54 20.57 4.65
N GLN A 10 1.21 19.43 4.80
CA GLN A 10 1.24 18.66 6.03
C GLN A 10 2.67 18.58 6.58
N SER A 11 2.81 18.74 7.89
CA SER A 11 4.08 18.58 8.61
C SER A 11 4.01 17.34 9.47
N VAL A 12 4.96 16.42 9.29
CA VAL A 12 5.03 15.18 10.05
C VAL A 12 6.43 14.98 10.62
N SER A 13 6.50 14.55 11.88
CA SER A 13 7.76 14.18 12.52
C SER A 13 8.13 12.74 12.15
N LEU A 14 9.31 12.55 11.57
CA LEU A 14 9.82 11.23 11.22
C LEU A 14 10.77 10.72 12.31
N PRO A 15 10.65 9.44 12.75
CA PRO A 15 11.67 8.82 13.59
C PRO A 15 13.06 8.92 12.95
N ALA A 16 14.10 9.10 13.76
CA ALA A 16 15.45 9.40 13.27
C ALA A 16 15.97 8.35 12.25
N ALA A 17 15.67 7.07 12.48
CA ALA A 17 16.01 5.99 11.56
C ALA A 17 15.32 6.12 10.20
N LEU A 18 14.04 6.48 10.18
CA LEU A 18 13.28 6.68 8.94
C LEU A 18 13.76 7.94 8.21
N ALA A 19 14.00 9.03 8.92
CA ALA A 19 14.53 10.27 8.34
C ALA A 19 15.89 10.03 7.64
N ARG A 20 16.77 9.21 8.24
CA ARG A 20 18.04 8.77 7.60
C ARG A 20 17.81 8.01 6.30
N ARG A 21 16.86 7.07 6.28
CA ARG A 21 16.51 6.28 5.06
C ARG A 21 15.97 7.19 3.95
N VAL A 22 15.06 8.10 4.28
CA VAL A 22 14.53 9.09 3.32
C VAL A 22 15.65 9.97 2.76
N ARG A 23 16.57 10.44 3.61
CA ARG A 23 17.75 11.23 3.17
C ARG A 23 18.63 10.44 2.20
N ALA A 24 18.91 9.18 2.50
CA ALA A 24 19.72 8.32 1.64
C ALA A 24 19.05 8.10 0.27
N ALA A 25 17.74 7.80 0.26
CA ALA A 25 16.96 7.62 -0.96
C ALA A 25 16.90 8.90 -1.82
N ALA A 26 16.70 10.05 -1.18
CA ALA A 26 16.71 11.36 -1.83
C ALA A 26 18.07 11.65 -2.50
N LYS A 27 19.18 11.39 -1.79
CA LYS A 27 20.54 11.56 -2.34
C LYS A 27 20.80 10.62 -3.53
N ALA A 28 20.42 9.35 -3.41
CA ALA A 28 20.61 8.37 -4.48
C ALA A 28 19.87 8.75 -5.77
N ARG A 29 18.66 9.32 -5.63
CA ARG A 29 17.78 9.68 -6.76
C ARG A 29 17.91 11.14 -7.21
N ARG A 30 18.74 11.95 -6.55
CA ARG A 30 18.88 13.40 -6.77
C ARG A 30 17.55 14.16 -6.67
N LEU A 31 16.69 13.76 -5.74
CA LEU A 31 15.39 14.37 -5.47
C LEU A 31 15.37 15.04 -4.09
N SER A 32 14.40 15.93 -3.85
CA SER A 32 14.16 16.46 -2.52
C SER A 32 13.59 15.38 -1.60
N GLN A 33 13.84 15.47 -0.30
CA GLN A 33 13.25 14.56 0.68
C GLN A 33 11.72 14.60 0.63
N SER A 34 11.13 15.78 0.47
CA SER A 34 9.68 15.93 0.31
C SER A 34 9.14 15.16 -0.89
N ARG A 35 9.84 15.19 -2.04
CA ARG A 35 9.41 14.43 -3.22
C ARG A 35 9.46 12.93 -2.99
N ILE A 36 10.53 12.44 -2.34
CA ILE A 36 10.62 11.03 -1.96
C ILE A 36 9.49 10.62 -1.01
N ILE A 37 9.16 11.46 -0.02
CA ILE A 37 8.08 11.18 0.93
C ILE A 37 6.75 11.06 0.19
N VAL A 38 6.42 12.01 -0.70
CA VAL A 38 5.18 11.97 -1.49
C VAL A 38 5.09 10.68 -2.29
N GLU A 39 6.14 10.32 -3.05
CA GLU A 39 6.15 9.11 -3.87
C GLU A 39 6.02 7.82 -3.03
N LEU A 40 6.68 7.77 -1.87
CA LEU A 40 6.57 6.63 -0.96
C LEU A 40 5.18 6.51 -0.35
N VAL A 41 4.51 7.63 -0.06
CA VAL A 41 3.14 7.65 0.44
C VAL A 41 2.17 7.23 -0.66
N GLU A 42 2.29 7.75 -1.87
CA GLU A 42 1.48 7.35 -3.03
C GLU A 42 1.60 5.84 -3.28
N LEU A 43 2.84 5.33 -3.38
CA LEU A 43 3.09 3.91 -3.57
C LEU A 43 2.57 3.06 -2.40
N GLY A 44 2.70 3.55 -1.17
CA GLY A 44 2.20 2.86 0.02
C GLY A 44 0.68 2.73 0.01
N LEU A 45 -0.03 3.80 -0.35
CA LEU A 45 -1.49 3.79 -0.47
C LEU A 45 -1.95 2.88 -1.61
N GLU A 46 -1.31 2.94 -2.77
CA GLU A 46 -1.59 2.04 -3.89
C GLU A 46 -1.33 0.56 -3.53
N SER A 47 -0.28 0.29 -2.74
CA SER A 47 0.00 -1.07 -2.26
C SER A 47 -1.10 -1.57 -1.34
N GLN A 48 -1.57 -0.74 -0.40
CA GLN A 48 -2.66 -1.10 0.50
C GLN A 48 -3.97 -1.32 -0.27
N GLU A 49 -4.26 -0.50 -1.27
CA GLU A 49 -5.47 -0.66 -2.09
C GLU A 49 -5.42 -1.94 -2.91
N ARG A 50 -4.27 -2.27 -3.50
CA ARG A 50 -4.09 -3.54 -4.23
C ARG A 50 -4.25 -4.76 -3.33
N GLU A 51 -3.74 -4.70 -2.11
CA GLU A 51 -3.89 -5.78 -1.13
C GLU A 51 -5.36 -5.97 -0.72
N ARG A 52 -6.08 -4.87 -0.48
CA ARG A 52 -7.53 -4.90 -0.22
C ARG A 52 -8.31 -5.45 -1.41
N ALA A 53 -8.02 -4.99 -2.62
CA ALA A 53 -8.70 -5.48 -3.83
C ALA A 53 -8.51 -6.98 -4.01
N ARG A 54 -7.28 -7.49 -3.83
CA ARG A 54 -7.00 -8.94 -3.88
C ARG A 54 -7.74 -9.71 -2.80
N TYR A 55 -7.79 -9.18 -1.58
CA TYR A 55 -8.55 -9.80 -0.49
C TYR A 55 -10.04 -9.89 -0.82
N HIS A 56 -10.62 -8.82 -1.36
CA HIS A 56 -12.03 -8.78 -1.78
C HIS A 56 -12.30 -9.76 -2.93
N GLU A 57 -11.43 -9.84 -3.93
CA GLU A 57 -11.55 -10.79 -5.04
C GLU A 57 -11.58 -12.24 -4.53
N LEU A 58 -10.70 -12.59 -3.59
CA LEU A 58 -10.69 -13.93 -2.98
C LEU A 58 -11.96 -14.21 -2.17
N LEU A 59 -12.52 -13.21 -1.47
CA LEU A 59 -13.80 -13.38 -0.79
C LEU A 59 -14.95 -13.63 -1.78
N ASP A 60 -14.99 -12.92 -2.90
CA ASP A 60 -16.01 -13.14 -3.93
C ASP A 60 -15.86 -14.52 -4.58
N GLN A 61 -14.62 -14.94 -4.87
CA GLN A 61 -14.34 -16.29 -5.35
C GLN A 61 -14.80 -17.34 -4.33
N LEU A 62 -14.50 -17.17 -3.04
CA LEU A 62 -14.94 -18.09 -1.98
C LEU A 62 -16.47 -18.22 -1.92
N ARG A 63 -17.19 -17.11 -2.05
CA ARG A 63 -18.67 -17.10 -2.06
C ARG A 63 -19.27 -17.79 -3.28
N SER A 64 -18.55 -17.79 -4.40
CA SER A 64 -18.99 -18.42 -5.67
C SER A 64 -18.51 -19.87 -5.83
N ALA A 65 -17.49 -20.29 -5.07
CA ALA A 65 -16.89 -21.61 -5.16
C ALA A 65 -17.90 -22.69 -4.74
N THR A 66 -18.14 -23.64 -5.65
CA THR A 66 -19.10 -24.74 -5.42
C THR A 66 -18.41 -26.02 -4.96
N SER A 67 -17.10 -26.15 -5.17
CA SER A 67 -16.34 -27.34 -4.78
C SER A 67 -15.62 -27.14 -3.43
N PRO A 68 -15.67 -28.11 -2.51
CA PRO A 68 -14.97 -28.02 -1.21
C PRO A 68 -13.46 -27.79 -1.36
N ALA A 69 -12.83 -28.45 -2.35
CA ALA A 69 -11.40 -28.33 -2.59
C ALA A 69 -10.99 -26.91 -3.05
N GLU A 70 -11.87 -26.17 -3.72
CA GLU A 70 -11.65 -24.79 -4.13
C GLU A 70 -11.84 -23.82 -2.97
N GLN A 71 -12.86 -24.05 -2.13
CA GLN A 71 -13.08 -23.28 -0.90
C GLN A 71 -11.88 -23.38 0.05
N ASP A 72 -11.30 -24.58 0.22
CA ASP A 72 -10.13 -24.80 1.08
C ASP A 72 -8.88 -24.07 0.59
N ARG A 73 -8.66 -24.03 -0.74
CA ARG A 73 -7.54 -23.32 -1.37
C ARG A 73 -7.67 -21.81 -1.16
N ILE A 74 -8.84 -21.26 -1.45
CA ILE A 74 -9.11 -19.82 -1.32
C ILE A 74 -9.02 -19.40 0.16
N THR A 75 -9.55 -20.20 1.08
CA THR A 75 -9.44 -19.95 2.53
C THR A 75 -7.99 -19.95 3.00
N SER A 76 -7.17 -20.87 2.49
CA SER A 76 -5.73 -20.91 2.78
C SER A 76 -5.02 -19.65 2.28
N GLU A 77 -5.38 -19.16 1.09
CA GLU A 77 -4.79 -17.96 0.50
C GLU A 77 -5.21 -16.68 1.25
N LEU A 78 -6.50 -16.56 1.62
CA LEU A 78 -7.01 -15.49 2.48
C LEU A 78 -6.30 -15.45 3.83
N SER A 79 -6.07 -16.61 4.44
CA SER A 79 -5.38 -16.71 5.74
C SER A 79 -3.94 -16.21 5.66
N ARG A 80 -3.22 -16.52 4.59
CA ARG A 80 -1.85 -16.02 4.35
C ARG A 80 -1.81 -14.50 4.16
N LEU A 81 -2.79 -13.94 3.47
CA LEU A 81 -2.89 -12.49 3.27
C LEU A 81 -3.31 -11.75 4.54
N THR A 82 -4.15 -12.34 5.39
CA THR A 82 -4.71 -11.66 6.58
C THR A 82 -3.79 -11.73 7.79
N PHE A 83 -3.24 -12.91 8.06
CA PHE A 83 -2.53 -13.15 9.31
C PHE A 83 -1.02 -13.06 9.16
N GLY A 84 -0.50 -13.24 7.94
CA GLY A 84 0.93 -13.49 7.74
C GLY A 84 1.33 -14.80 8.42
N SER A 85 2.11 -15.64 7.75
CA SER A 85 2.73 -16.79 8.42
C SER A 85 3.70 -16.33 9.51
#